data_AF-A0A060BRM4-F1
#
_entry.id   AF-A0A060BRM4-F1
#
_cell.length_a   1.000
_cell.length_b   1.000
_cell.length_c   1.000
_cell.angle_alpha   90.00
_cell.angle_beta   90.00
_cell.angle_gamma   90.00
#
_symmetry.space_group_name_H-M   'P 1'
#
loop_
_entity.id
_entity.type
_entity.pdbx_description
1 polymer ?
#
loop_
_entity_poly.entity_id
_entity_poly.type
_entity_poly.pdbx_seq_one_letter_code
_entity_poly.pdbx_strand_id
1 'polypeptide(L)'
;GGWAGPPALAHELRLLQAGIRMLQPFLMTRLRQHWEATRPDMVVSLVPNFNRAMAMSLQQTCPGVPYATVMTDLADFPPRFWIEQNLPVHLVCGTAHAWQQALAAGCDPAYVHQVSGMLLRQDFYAAPMSRKEVALQRRALGLPVDGKVGLVLFGGE
;
A
#
# COMPACT_ATOMS: atom_id res chain seq x y z
N GLY A 1 17.96 -14.88 -6.38
CA GLY A 1 17.81 -14.47 -7.80
C GLY A 1 16.73 -13.43 -7.85
N GLY A 2 17.10 -12.17 -8.08
CA GLY A 2 16.16 -11.04 -8.07
C GLY A 2 15.27 -11.09 -9.30
N TRP A 3 13.96 -11.13 -9.08
CA TRP A 3 12.97 -10.95 -10.13
C TRP A 3 13.01 -9.47 -10.55
N ALA A 4 13.82 -9.15 -11.56
CA ALA A 4 13.75 -7.86 -12.22
C ALA A 4 12.50 -7.88 -13.10
N GLY A 5 11.47 -7.13 -12.71
CA GLY A 5 10.29 -6.92 -13.55
C GLY A 5 10.66 -6.35 -14.93
N PRO A 6 9.71 -6.32 -15.89
CA PRO A 6 9.98 -5.90 -17.25
C PRO A 6 10.63 -4.49 -17.29
N PRO A 7 11.74 -4.30 -18.03
CA PRO A 7 12.48 -3.03 -18.04
C PRO A 7 11.64 -1.81 -18.46
N ALA A 8 10.54 -1.99 -19.18
CA ALA A 8 9.61 -0.93 -19.57
C ALA A 8 8.91 -0.29 -18.36
N LEU A 9 8.36 -1.12 -17.46
CA LEU A 9 7.68 -0.66 -16.23
C LEU A 9 8.62 0.13 -15.32
N ALA A 10 9.89 -0.27 -15.24
CA ALA A 10 10.88 0.43 -14.44
C ALA A 10 11.21 1.84 -14.99
N HIS A 11 11.22 2.02 -16.32
CA HIS A 11 11.45 3.32 -16.94
C HIS A 11 10.23 4.24 -16.81
N GLU A 12 9.03 3.71 -17.07
CA GLU A 12 7.77 4.45 -16.90
C GLU A 12 7.60 4.95 -15.47
N LEU A 13 7.90 4.11 -14.47
CA LEU A 13 7.85 4.51 -13.08
C LEU A 13 8.85 5.62 -12.75
N ARG A 14 10.07 5.57 -13.29
CA ARG A 14 11.07 6.63 -13.10
C ARG A 14 10.63 7.96 -13.71
N LEU A 15 9.98 7.91 -14.89
CA LEU A 15 9.41 9.09 -15.55
C LEU A 15 8.27 9.68 -14.71
N LEU A 16 7.37 8.84 -14.22
CA LEU A 16 6.30 9.25 -13.30
C LEU A 16 6.89 9.90 -12.04
N GLN A 17 7.85 9.25 -11.39
CA GLN A 17 8.52 9.78 -10.19
C GLN A 17 9.24 11.10 -10.48
N ALA A 18 9.81 11.28 -11.67
CA ALA A 18 10.38 12.55 -12.08
C ALA A 18 9.31 13.64 -12.24
N GLY A 19 8.18 13.32 -12.87
CA GLY A 19 7.03 14.21 -12.98
C GLY A 19 6.45 14.62 -11.61
N ILE A 20 6.30 13.67 -10.69
CA ILE A 20 5.84 13.92 -9.31
C ILE A 20 6.81 14.88 -8.60
N ARG A 21 8.13 14.68 -8.75
CA ARG A 21 9.13 15.58 -8.17
C ARG A 21 9.03 17.00 -8.75
N MET A 22 8.76 17.15 -10.05
CA MET A 22 8.56 18.46 -10.66
C MET A 22 7.28 19.15 -10.17
N LEU A 23 6.20 18.39 -9.99
CA LEU A 23 4.91 18.89 -9.51
C LEU A 23 4.87 19.11 -7.99
N GLN A 24 5.92 18.70 -7.27
CA GLN A 24 5.95 18.68 -5.81
C GLN A 24 5.63 20.04 -5.16
N PRO A 25 6.12 21.22 -5.63
CA PRO A 25 5.76 22.50 -5.02
C PRO A 25 4.26 22.84 -5.13
N PHE A 26 3.64 22.49 -6.26
CA PHE A 26 2.21 22.66 -6.48
C PHE A 26 1.40 21.70 -5.58
N LEU A 27 1.79 20.42 -5.54
CA LEU A 27 1.18 19.41 -4.68
C LEU A 27 1.25 19.83 -3.20
N MET A 28 2.42 20.27 -2.72
CA MET A 28 2.59 20.74 -1.35
C MET A 28 1.65 21.90 -1.02
N THR A 29 1.45 22.85 -1.94
CA THR A 29 0.55 23.98 -1.70
C THR A 29 -0.90 23.53 -1.56
N ARG A 30 -1.36 22.64 -2.44
CA ARG A 30 -2.72 22.07 -2.35
C ARG A 30 -2.92 21.22 -1.11
N LEU A 31 -1.94 20.39 -0.76
CA LEU A 31 -2.00 19.54 0.42
C LEU A 31 -2.05 20.37 1.70
N ARG A 32 -1.23 21.41 1.83
CA ARG A 32 -1.28 22.32 3.00
C ARG A 32 -2.64 22.97 3.16
N GLN A 33 -3.21 23.54 2.08
CA GLN A 33 -4.57 24.11 2.11
C GLN A 33 -5.62 23.09 2.55
N HIS A 34 -5.49 21.85 2.07
CA HIS A 34 -6.38 20.77 2.46
C HIS A 34 -6.26 20.44 3.96
N TRP A 35 -5.04 20.32 4.50
CA TRP A 35 -4.82 20.06 5.92
C TRP A 35 -5.27 21.21 6.83
N GLU A 36 -5.09 22.47 6.41
CA GLU A 36 -5.59 23.64 7.16
C GLU A 36 -7.11 23.61 7.32
N ALA A 37 -7.81 23.15 6.28
CA ALA A 37 -9.26 23.05 6.25
C ALA A 37 -9.79 21.83 7.01
N THR A 38 -9.13 20.67 6.91
CA THR A 38 -9.63 19.42 7.48
C THR A 38 -9.13 19.14 8.89
N ARG A 39 -7.92 19.60 9.24
CA ARG A 39 -7.24 19.40 10.54
C ARG A 39 -7.41 17.98 11.09
N PRO A 40 -6.89 16.95 10.41
CA PRO A 40 -7.10 15.57 10.82
C PRO A 40 -6.35 15.26 12.12
N ASP A 41 -6.92 14.38 12.94
CA ASP A 41 -6.23 13.81 14.12
C ASP A 41 -5.19 12.74 13.73
N MET A 42 -5.32 12.16 12.53
CA MET A 42 -4.37 11.21 11.92
C MET A 42 -4.60 11.11 10.41
N VAL A 43 -3.55 10.82 9.65
CA VAL A 43 -3.65 10.46 8.22
C VAL A 43 -3.22 9.02 7.99
N VAL A 44 -4.00 8.28 7.19
CA VAL A 44 -3.67 6.93 6.74
C VAL A 44 -3.68 6.91 5.21
N SER A 45 -2.54 6.64 4.60
CA SER A 45 -2.37 6.56 3.15
C SER A 45 -2.31 5.11 2.67
N LEU A 46 -3.03 4.84 1.59
CA LEU A 46 -2.95 3.60 0.81
C LEU A 46 -2.45 3.87 -0.61
N VAL A 47 -1.77 5.01 -0.83
CA VAL A 47 -1.35 5.46 -2.16
C VAL A 47 0.18 5.51 -2.23
N PRO A 48 0.82 4.88 -3.22
CA PRO A 48 2.27 4.95 -3.40
C PRO A 48 2.71 6.29 -4.00
N ASN A 49 4.02 6.54 -4.06
CA ASN A 49 4.72 7.68 -4.67
C ASN A 49 4.48 9.08 -4.08
N PHE A 50 3.37 9.31 -3.37
CA PHE A 50 3.01 10.63 -2.86
C PHE A 50 3.23 10.79 -1.35
N ASN A 51 3.56 9.71 -0.64
CA ASN A 51 3.64 9.68 0.83
C ASN A 51 4.60 10.73 1.40
N ARG A 52 5.75 10.99 0.75
CA ARG A 52 6.66 12.06 1.19
C ARG A 52 6.01 13.43 1.16
N ALA A 53 5.36 13.79 0.04
CA ALA A 53 4.73 15.10 -0.09
C ALA A 53 3.57 15.24 0.91
N MET A 54 2.76 14.19 1.08
CA MET A 54 1.65 14.18 2.04
C MET A 54 2.15 14.30 3.49
N ALA A 55 3.11 13.47 3.90
CA ALA A 55 3.66 13.51 5.25
C ALA A 55 4.39 14.83 5.56
N MET A 56 5.22 15.33 4.63
CA MET A 56 5.92 16.61 4.84
C MET A 56 4.97 17.80 4.91
N SER A 57 3.94 17.85 4.04
CA SER A 57 2.96 18.94 4.08
C SER A 57 2.10 18.89 5.35
N LEU A 58 1.73 17.69 5.80
CA LEU A 58 1.01 17.51 7.05
C LEU A 58 1.85 18.00 8.24
N GLN A 59 3.12 17.61 8.34
CA GLN A 59 4.01 18.07 9.42
C GLN A 59 4.20 19.59 9.45
N GLN A 60 4.22 20.23 8.29
CA GLN A 60 4.34 21.69 8.18
C GLN A 60 3.07 22.43 8.62
N THR A 61 1.90 21.84 8.39
CA THR A 61 0.60 22.50 8.62
C THR A 61 -0.05 22.10 9.95
N CYS A 62 0.05 20.83 10.32
CA CYS A 62 -0.49 20.26 11.54
C CYS A 62 0.61 19.51 12.30
N PRO A 63 1.56 20.21 12.94
CA PRO A 63 2.65 19.58 13.67
C PRO A 63 2.13 18.62 14.75
N GLY A 64 2.72 17.43 14.84
CA GLY A 64 2.34 16.41 15.82
C GLY A 64 1.23 15.46 15.38
N VAL A 65 0.54 15.72 14.26
CA VAL A 65 -0.45 14.78 13.72
C VAL A 65 0.26 13.54 13.16
N PRO A 66 -0.07 12.32 13.63
CA PRO A 66 0.53 11.09 13.15
C PRO A 66 0.14 10.78 11.70
N TYR A 67 1.08 10.17 10.98
CA TYR A 67 0.91 9.73 9.60
C TYR A 67 1.26 8.25 9.49
N ALA A 68 0.38 7.46 8.87
CA ALA A 68 0.63 6.06 8.54
C ALA A 68 0.53 5.81 7.03
N THR A 69 1.40 4.94 6.53
CA THR A 69 1.34 4.36 5.19
C THR A 69 1.03 2.88 5.34
N VAL A 70 -0.06 2.41 4.75
CA VAL A 70 -0.39 0.98 4.66
C VAL A 70 -0.01 0.49 3.27
N MET A 71 1.00 -0.37 3.21
CA MET A 71 1.41 -0.98 1.94
C MET A 71 0.33 -1.95 1.47
N THR A 72 -0.21 -1.69 0.29
CA THR A 72 -1.16 -2.60 -0.38
C THR A 72 -0.45 -3.58 -1.32
N ASP A 73 0.87 -3.45 -1.47
CA ASP A 73 1.71 -4.36 -2.24
C ASP A 73 2.44 -5.34 -1.32
N LEU A 74 2.79 -6.50 -1.85
CA LEU A 74 3.55 -7.52 -1.13
C LEU A 74 5.00 -7.08 -0.81
N ALA A 75 5.54 -6.12 -1.56
CA ALA A 75 6.92 -5.65 -1.48
C ALA A 75 7.00 -4.19 -1.97
N ASP A 76 8.00 -3.46 -1.50
CA ASP A 76 8.34 -2.16 -2.07
C ASP A 76 9.09 -2.33 -3.40
N PHE A 77 8.85 -1.41 -4.33
CA PHE A 77 9.56 -1.37 -5.60
C PHE A 77 10.57 -0.21 -5.62
N PRO A 78 11.86 -0.47 -5.90
CA PRO A 78 12.88 0.58 -5.89
C PRO A 78 12.68 1.61 -7.01
N PRO A 79 13.12 2.87 -6.83
CA PRO A 79 13.93 3.35 -5.70
C PRO A 79 13.14 3.86 -4.50
N ARG A 80 11.90 4.34 -4.69
CA ARG A 80 10.98 4.84 -3.66
C ARG A 80 9.54 4.76 -4.16
N PHE A 81 8.85 3.66 -3.90
CA PHE A 81 7.45 3.49 -4.29
C PHE A 81 6.52 3.66 -3.08
N TRP A 82 6.79 2.96 -1.98
CA TRP A 82 6.09 3.09 -0.70
C TRP A 82 6.96 3.67 0.40
N ILE A 83 8.22 3.24 0.45
CA ILE A 83 9.12 3.49 1.58
C ILE A 83 9.72 4.89 1.47
N GLU A 84 9.46 5.72 2.49
CA GLU A 84 10.00 7.06 2.60
C GLU A 84 10.92 7.17 3.81
N GLN A 85 12.20 7.45 3.56
CA GLN A 85 13.23 7.55 4.58
C GLN A 85 13.18 8.92 5.29
N ASN A 86 13.71 8.95 6.52
CA ASN A 86 13.88 10.17 7.32
C ASN A 86 12.57 10.93 7.60
N LEU A 87 11.45 10.22 7.71
CA LEU A 87 10.18 10.77 8.14
C LEU A 87 9.60 9.86 9.25
N PRO A 88 9.02 10.43 10.32
CA PRO A 88 8.31 9.66 11.35
C PRO A 88 6.93 9.22 10.83
N VAL A 89 6.94 8.33 9.84
CA VAL A 89 5.75 7.73 9.22
C VAL A 89 5.63 6.29 9.69
N HIS A 90 4.49 5.93 10.27
CA HIS A 90 4.18 4.54 10.60
C HIS A 90 3.98 3.75 9.30
N LEU A 91 4.94 2.90 8.94
CA LEU A 91 4.85 2.04 7.77
C LEU A 91 4.30 0.67 8.17
N VAL A 92 3.14 0.30 7.64
CA VAL A 92 2.51 -1.01 7.85
C VAL A 92 2.84 -1.92 6.67
N CYS A 93 3.62 -2.97 6.94
CA CYS A 93 4.10 -3.95 5.98
C CYS A 93 3.29 -5.25 6.07
N GLY A 94 2.62 -5.62 4.97
CA GLY A 94 1.83 -6.85 4.89
C GLY A 94 2.65 -8.15 4.82
N THR A 95 3.96 -8.07 4.59
CA THR A 95 4.84 -9.24 4.48
C THR A 95 6.15 -9.03 5.25
N ALA A 96 6.80 -10.14 5.63
CA ALA A 96 8.14 -10.10 6.21
C ALA A 96 9.16 -9.48 5.23
N HIS A 97 8.97 -9.69 3.92
CA HIS A 97 9.86 -9.15 2.90
C HIS A 97 9.78 -7.61 2.83
N ALA A 98 8.56 -7.04 2.80
CA ALA A 98 8.36 -5.60 2.83
C ALA A 98 8.91 -4.97 4.11
N TRP A 99 8.73 -5.63 5.26
CA TRP A 99 9.30 -5.19 6.53
C TRP A 99 10.83 -5.15 6.49
N GLN A 100 11.47 -6.19 5.93
CA GLN A 100 12.92 -6.22 5.74
C GLN A 100 13.40 -5.12 4.80
N GLN A 101 12.66 -4.83 3.72
CA GLN A 101 12.98 -3.72 2.81
C GLN A 101 12.96 -2.37 3.52
N ALA A 102 11.97 -2.13 4.39
CA ALA A 102 11.88 -0.89 5.17
C ALA A 102 13.08 -0.70 6.11
N LEU A 103 13.46 -1.77 6.82
CA LEU A 103 14.65 -1.72 7.69
C LEU A 103 15.94 -1.53 6.89
N ALA A 104 16.08 -2.25 5.77
CA ALA A 104 17.24 -2.11 4.88
C ALA A 104 17.33 -0.71 4.25
N ALA A 105 16.20 -0.04 4.06
CA ALA A 105 16.14 1.35 3.60
C ALA A 105 16.46 2.37 4.71
N GLY A 106 16.65 1.94 5.96
CA GLY A 106 16.99 2.82 7.08
C GLY A 106 15.80 3.47 7.77
N CYS A 107 14.58 2.93 7.60
CA CYS A 107 13.45 3.34 8.42
C CYS A 107 13.70 2.96 9.89
N ASP A 108 13.34 3.84 10.81
CA ASP A 108 13.41 3.57 12.24
C ASP A 108 12.46 2.41 12.60
N PRO A 109 12.96 1.30 13.19
CA PRO A 109 12.14 0.16 13.58
C PRO A 109 10.93 0.51 14.45
N ALA A 110 10.98 1.60 15.24
CA ALA A 110 9.85 2.06 16.04
C ALA A 110 8.62 2.48 15.18
N TYR A 111 8.86 2.78 13.91
CA TYR A 111 7.83 3.20 12.96
C TYR A 111 7.48 2.11 11.93
N VAL A 112 8.10 0.93 11.97
CA VAL A 112 7.86 -0.13 10.97
C VAL A 112 7.10 -1.30 11.61
N HIS A 113 5.89 -1.57 11.11
CA HIS A 113 4.96 -2.54 11.67
C HIS A 113 4.75 -3.70 10.71
N GLN A 114 5.11 -4.92 11.11
CA GLN A 114 4.73 -6.11 10.34
C GLN A 114 3.35 -6.59 10.77
N VAL A 115 2.46 -6.83 9.81
CA VAL A 115 1.13 -7.41 10.04
C VAL A 115 1.01 -8.78 9.33
N SER A 116 -0.13 -9.44 9.50
CA SER A 116 -0.36 -10.81 9.02
C SER A 116 -0.62 -10.95 7.52
N GLY A 117 -0.76 -9.84 6.79
CA GLY A 117 -1.05 -9.84 5.37
C GLY A 117 -1.43 -8.45 4.86
N MET A 118 -1.74 -8.36 3.57
CA MET A 118 -2.37 -7.16 3.01
C MET A 118 -3.77 -6.96 3.62
N LEU A 119 -4.20 -5.71 3.76
CA LEU A 119 -5.54 -5.39 4.26
C LEU A 119 -6.59 -5.96 3.30
N LEU A 120 -7.47 -6.81 3.81
CA LEU A 120 -8.62 -7.33 3.07
C LEU A 120 -9.93 -6.84 3.69
N ARG A 121 -11.04 -7.00 2.96
CA ARG A 121 -12.37 -6.79 3.54
C ARG A 121 -12.58 -7.73 4.73
N GLN A 122 -13.32 -7.26 5.73
CA GLN A 122 -13.60 -7.99 6.98
C GLN A 122 -14.07 -9.43 6.75
N ASP A 123 -14.89 -9.66 5.72
CA ASP A 123 -15.45 -10.98 5.37
C ASP A 123 -14.38 -12.03 5.05
N PHE A 124 -13.17 -11.64 4.63
CA PHE A 124 -12.06 -12.56 4.39
C PHE A 124 -11.38 -13.05 5.67
N TYR A 125 -11.64 -12.41 6.82
CA TYR A 125 -11.19 -12.88 8.13
C TYR A 125 -12.22 -13.78 8.82
N ALA A 126 -13.40 -13.99 8.21
CA ALA A 126 -14.39 -14.90 8.74
C ALA A 126 -13.86 -16.35 8.74
N ALA A 127 -14.47 -17.19 9.59
CA ALA A 127 -14.16 -18.61 9.60
C ALA A 127 -14.40 -19.21 8.19
N PRO A 128 -13.52 -20.10 7.70
CA PRO A 128 -13.72 -20.74 6.41
C PRO A 128 -15.06 -21.47 6.36
N MET A 129 -15.74 -21.39 5.21
CA MET A 129 -16.97 -22.16 4.97
C MET A 129 -16.73 -23.66 5.15
N SER A 130 -17.67 -24.35 5.78
CA SER A 130 -17.70 -25.81 5.84
C SER A 130 -17.85 -26.41 4.44
N ARG A 131 -17.46 -27.68 4.29
CA ARG A 131 -17.58 -28.41 3.02
C ARG A 131 -19.02 -28.40 2.48
N LYS A 132 -20.02 -28.46 3.36
CA LYS A 132 -21.44 -28.43 2.98
C LYS A 132 -21.85 -27.05 2.43
N GLU A 133 -21.39 -25.97 3.06
CA GLU A 133 -21.64 -24.61 2.58
C GLU A 133 -20.95 -24.36 1.25
N VAL A 134 -19.71 -24.80 1.08
CA VAL A 134 -18.99 -24.72 -0.19
C VAL A 134 -19.75 -25.44 -1.31
N ALA A 135 -20.28 -26.65 -1.03
CA ALA A 135 -21.09 -27.39 -2.00
C ALA A 135 -22.37 -26.65 -2.42
N LEU A 136 -23.05 -26.01 -1.46
CA LEU A 136 -24.23 -25.19 -1.72
C LEU A 136 -23.89 -23.97 -2.58
N GLN A 137 -22.82 -23.25 -2.24
CA GLN A 137 -22.37 -22.07 -3.00
C GLN A 137 -21.93 -22.45 -4.42
N ARG A 138 -21.21 -23.56 -4.59
CA ARG A 138 -20.85 -24.08 -5.92
C ARG A 138 -22.08 -24.39 -6.76
N ARG A 139 -23.07 -25.08 -6.18
CA ARG A 139 -24.33 -25.39 -6.88
C ARG A 139 -25.08 -24.12 -7.28
N ALA A 140 -25.13 -23.11 -6.41
CA ALA A 140 -25.76 -21.82 -6.70
C ALA A 140 -25.06 -21.07 -7.84
N LEU A 141 -23.73 -21.23 -7.98
CA LEU A 141 -22.92 -20.65 -9.06
C LEU A 141 -22.88 -21.53 -10.33
N GLY A 142 -23.59 -22.66 -10.38
CA GLY A 142 -23.55 -23.59 -11.52
C GLY A 142 -22.21 -24.34 -11.66
N LEU A 143 -21.39 -24.38 -10.61
CA LEU A 143 -20.08 -25.02 -10.61
C LEU A 143 -20.16 -26.51 -10.19
N PRO A 144 -19.26 -27.38 -10.68
CA PRO A 144 -19.17 -28.76 -10.22
C PRO A 144 -18.92 -28.85 -8.70
N VAL A 145 -19.79 -29.58 -7.99
CA VAL A 145 -19.70 -29.73 -6.52
C VAL A 145 -18.42 -30.47 -6.12
N ASP A 146 -18.16 -31.63 -6.75
CA ASP A 146 -17.02 -32.50 -6.45
C ASP A 146 -15.87 -32.40 -7.46
N GLY A 147 -16.00 -31.51 -8.46
CA GLY A 147 -15.00 -31.29 -9.49
C GLY A 147 -13.94 -30.25 -9.11
N LYS A 148 -12.85 -30.22 -9.88
CA LYS A 148 -11.88 -29.12 -9.83
C LYS A 148 -12.48 -27.89 -10.51
N VAL A 149 -12.29 -26.73 -9.90
CA VAL A 149 -12.69 -25.43 -10.46
C VAL A 149 -11.43 -24.58 -10.58
N GLY A 150 -11.16 -24.06 -11.77
CA GLY A 150 -10.12 -23.06 -12.00
C GLY A 150 -10.73 -21.66 -11.95
N LEU A 151 -10.11 -20.75 -11.21
CA LEU A 151 -10.46 -19.32 -11.23
C LEU A 151 -9.44 -18.61 -12.12
N VAL A 152 -9.93 -17.95 -13.17
CA VAL A 152 -9.11 -17.10 -14.04
C VAL A 152 -9.55 -15.66 -13.82
N LEU A 153 -8.61 -14.83 -13.38
CA LEU A 153 -8.78 -13.40 -13.21
C LEU A 153 -7.84 -12.71 -14.19
N PHE A 154 -8.40 -11.89 -15.07
CA PHE A 154 -7.60 -10.94 -15.84
C PHE A 154 -7.56 -9.63 -15.04
N GLY A 155 -6.38 -9.04 -14.87
CA GLY A 155 -6.27 -7.73 -14.22
C GLY A 155 -7.07 -6.67 -14.99
N GLY A 156 -7.65 -5.71 -14.26
CA GLY A 156 -8.31 -4.54 -14.87
C GLY A 156 -7.29 -3.54 -15.40
N GLU A 157 -7.68 -2.80 -16.44
CA GLU A 157 -6.92 -1.69 -17.05
C GLU A 157 -6.56 -0.59 -16.04
#